data_AF-A0A0D7WUV5-F1
#
_entry.id   AF-A0A0D7WUV5-F1
#
_cell.length_a   1.000
_cell.length_b   1.000
_cell.length_c   1.000
_cell.angle_alpha   90.00
_cell.angle_beta   90.00
_cell.angle_gamma   90.00
#
_symmetry.space_group_name_H-M   'P 1'
#
loop_
_entity.id
_entity.type
_entity.pdbx_description
1 polymer ?
#
loop_
_entity_poly.entity_id
_entity_poly.type
_entity_poly.pdbx_seq_one_letter_code
_entity_poly.pdbx_strand_id
1 'polypeptide(L)'
;MLNVSPEATGIRNDMQIILNTVERRNSFISRIINVNGEDTFLLLHQMKDEYLQHNQLTDKQFIQLYAVNPVEALSMYFLQSIDIIAYWEWRDAEGTAEKAIQYKREEPLMPFIQAIERAEDEAMDIVSGY
;
A
#
# COMPACT_ATOMS: atom_id res chain seq x y z
N MET A 1 -23.23 -18.97 -6.30
CA MET A 1 -22.00 -18.18 -6.08
C MET A 1 -21.74 -17.38 -7.34
N LEU A 2 -21.66 -16.05 -7.24
CA LEU A 2 -21.25 -15.21 -8.38
C LEU A 2 -19.81 -15.56 -8.71
N ASN A 3 -19.54 -15.95 -9.96
CA ASN A 3 -18.21 -16.30 -10.44
C ASN A 3 -17.45 -14.99 -10.70
N VAL A 4 -16.83 -14.44 -9.65
CA VAL A 4 -16.07 -13.18 -9.73
C VAL A 4 -14.70 -13.51 -10.30
N SER A 5 -14.29 -12.82 -11.37
CA SER A 5 -12.96 -13.01 -11.95
C SER A 5 -11.87 -12.57 -10.95
N PRO A 6 -10.64 -13.11 -11.04
CA PRO A 6 -9.51 -12.63 -10.25
C PRO A 6 -9.28 -11.12 -10.39
N GLU A 7 -9.46 -10.59 -11.59
CA GLU A 7 -9.37 -9.15 -11.89
C GLU A 7 -10.41 -8.33 -11.13
N ALA A 8 -11.68 -8.76 -11.11
CA ALA A 8 -12.74 -8.10 -10.35
C ALA A 8 -12.50 -8.19 -8.83
N THR A 9 -11.80 -9.24 -8.37
CA THR A 9 -11.37 -9.37 -6.97
C THR A 9 -10.25 -8.38 -6.64
N GLY A 10 -9.28 -8.20 -7.54
CA GLY A 10 -8.21 -7.21 -7.41
C GLY A 10 -8.76 -5.79 -7.30
N ILE A 11 -9.62 -5.38 -8.24
CA ILE A 11 -10.28 -4.06 -8.22
C ILE A 11 -11.05 -3.84 -6.92
N ARG A 12 -11.76 -4.86 -6.43
CA ARG A 12 -12.50 -4.78 -5.16
C ARG A 12 -11.56 -4.54 -3.98
N ASN A 13 -10.44 -5.25 -3.91
CA ASN A 13 -9.49 -5.09 -2.80
C ASN A 13 -8.83 -3.70 -2.85
N ASP A 14 -8.44 -3.23 -4.04
CA ASP A 14 -7.89 -1.89 -4.22
C ASP A 14 -8.89 -0.81 -3.81
N MET A 15 -10.16 -0.95 -4.21
CA MET A 15 -11.23 -0.06 -3.76
C MET A 15 -11.34 -0.03 -2.23
N GLN A 16 -11.31 -1.18 -1.56
CA GLN A 16 -11.45 -1.25 -0.11
C GLN A 16 -10.30 -0.55 0.62
N ILE A 17 -9.08 -0.71 0.12
CA ILE A 17 -7.88 -0.10 0.72
C ILE A 17 -7.78 1.40 0.41
N ILE A 18 -8.01 1.79 -0.84
CA ILE A 18 -7.90 3.20 -1.28
C ILE A 18 -9.05 4.01 -0.65
N LEU A 19 -10.28 3.49 -0.69
CA LEU A 19 -11.49 4.16 -0.20
C LEU A 19 -11.85 3.80 1.24
N ASN A 20 -10.83 3.60 2.09
CA ASN A 20 -11.00 3.13 3.47
C ASN A 20 -11.62 4.14 4.45
N THR A 21 -11.87 5.39 4.04
CA THR A 21 -12.51 6.44 4.85
C THR A 21 -13.76 6.99 4.19
N VAL A 22 -14.60 7.70 4.97
CA VAL A 22 -15.81 8.36 4.43
C VAL A 22 -15.41 9.46 3.45
N GLU A 23 -14.37 10.22 3.79
CA GLU A 23 -13.83 11.33 3.02
C GLU A 23 -13.35 10.88 1.65
N ARG A 24 -12.58 9.77 1.60
CA ARG A 24 -12.07 9.21 0.34
C ARG A 24 -13.19 8.64 -0.53
N ARG A 25 -14.19 7.98 0.07
CA ARG A 25 -15.40 7.53 -0.65
C ARG A 25 -16.19 8.69 -1.23
N ASN A 26 -16.40 9.76 -0.47
CA ASN A 26 -17.09 10.96 -0.95
C ASN A 26 -16.33 11.64 -2.08
N SER A 27 -15.00 11.71 -1.99
CA SER A 27 -14.14 12.23 -3.07
C SER A 27 -14.21 11.37 -4.33
N PHE A 28 -14.34 10.05 -4.20
CA PHE A 28 -14.48 9.16 -5.35
C PHE A 28 -15.84 9.39 -6.04
N ILE A 29 -16.93 9.43 -5.25
CA ILE A 29 -18.30 9.66 -5.76
C ILE A 29 -18.42 11.03 -6.45
N SER A 30 -17.73 12.06 -5.96
CA SER A 30 -17.79 13.40 -6.59
C SER A 30 -16.99 13.52 -7.88
N ARG A 31 -16.02 12.63 -8.11
CA ARG A 31 -15.11 12.66 -9.27
C ARG A 31 -15.44 11.63 -10.35
N ILE A 32 -16.19 10.57 -10.02
CA ILE A 32 -16.56 9.55 -11.00
C ILE A 32 -17.56 10.11 -12.01
N ILE A 33 -17.15 10.16 -13.29
CA ILE A 33 -17.99 10.64 -14.40
C ILE A 33 -18.65 9.46 -15.11
N ASN A 34 -17.90 8.37 -15.34
CA ASN A 34 -18.36 7.13 -15.94
C ASN A 34 -18.08 5.94 -15.01
N VAL A 35 -19.02 5.00 -14.92
CA VAL A 35 -18.92 3.82 -14.03
C VAL A 35 -18.47 2.57 -14.78
N ASN A 36 -17.71 2.73 -15.88
CA ASN A 36 -17.09 1.57 -16.53
C ASN A 36 -15.81 1.17 -15.77
N GLY A 37 -15.37 -0.08 -15.95
CA GLY A 37 -14.26 -0.65 -15.19
C GLY A 37 -12.92 0.07 -15.39
N GLU A 38 -12.62 0.48 -16.63
CA GLU A 38 -11.37 1.14 -16.98
C GLU A 38 -11.27 2.55 -16.38
N ASP A 39 -12.30 3.39 -16.57
CA ASP A 39 -12.36 4.73 -15.99
C ASP A 39 -12.35 4.68 -14.46
N THR A 40 -13.03 3.67 -13.89
CA THR A 40 -13.03 3.44 -12.43
C THR A 40 -11.65 3.08 -11.92
N PHE A 41 -10.95 2.16 -12.60
CA PHE A 41 -9.61 1.74 -12.22
C PHE A 41 -8.61 2.90 -12.34
N LEU A 42 -8.67 3.67 -13.43
CA LEU A 42 -7.83 4.84 -13.64
C LEU A 42 -8.02 5.89 -12.53
N LEU A 43 -9.28 6.19 -12.18
CA LEU A 43 -9.59 7.13 -11.11
C LEU A 43 -9.08 6.64 -9.75
N LEU A 44 -9.24 5.35 -9.44
CA LEU A 44 -8.71 4.77 -8.19
C LEU A 44 -7.19 4.90 -8.12
N HIS A 45 -6.48 4.64 -9.23
CA HIS A 45 -5.03 4.78 -9.28
C HIS A 45 -4.58 6.23 -9.07
N GLN A 46 -5.22 7.18 -9.74
CA GLN A 46 -4.94 8.61 -9.55
C GLN A 46 -5.17 9.04 -8.09
N MET A 47 -6.29 8.63 -7.51
CA MET A 47 -6.59 8.96 -6.12
C MET A 47 -5.62 8.30 -5.13
N LYS A 48 -5.18 7.07 -5.38
CA LYS A 48 -4.14 6.40 -4.60
C LYS A 48 -2.86 7.24 -4.58
N ASP A 49 -2.39 7.68 -5.73
CA ASP A 49 -1.16 8.47 -5.85
C ASP A 49 -1.29 9.81 -5.12
N GLU A 50 -2.42 10.51 -5.30
CA GLU A 50 -2.73 11.74 -4.55
C GLU A 50 -2.70 11.50 -3.03
N TYR A 51 -3.26 10.39 -2.55
CA TYR A 51 -3.29 10.06 -1.14
C TYR A 51 -1.92 9.68 -0.60
N LEU A 52 -1.10 8.96 -1.36
CA LEU A 52 0.27 8.65 -0.97
C LEU A 52 1.14 9.91 -0.89
N GLN A 53 0.92 10.90 -1.76
CA GLN A 53 1.72 12.12 -1.79
C GLN A 53 1.28 13.18 -0.77
N HIS A 54 -0.02 13.29 -0.48
CA HIS A 54 -0.56 14.43 0.26
C HIS A 54 -1.38 14.07 1.50
N ASN A 55 -1.93 12.85 1.58
CA ASN A 55 -2.84 12.43 2.64
C ASN A 55 -2.46 11.05 3.20
N GLN A 56 -1.16 10.81 3.33
CA GLN A 56 -0.63 9.57 3.88
C GLN A 56 -0.89 9.53 5.39
N LEU A 57 -1.04 8.31 5.92
CA LEU A 57 -1.08 8.09 7.36
C LEU A 57 0.19 8.68 7.99
N THR A 58 0.06 9.40 9.11
CA THR A 58 1.26 9.96 9.76
C THR A 58 2.16 8.84 10.27
N ASP A 59 3.48 9.05 10.25
CA ASP A 59 4.47 8.05 10.70
C ASP A 59 4.17 7.54 12.11
N LYS A 60 3.70 8.42 13.01
CA LYS A 60 3.30 8.04 14.36
C LYS A 60 2.10 7.09 14.38
N GLN A 61 1.06 7.39 13.61
CA GLN A 61 -0.10 6.50 13.50
C GLN A 61 0.28 5.17 12.84
N PHE A 62 1.15 5.21 11.84
CA PHE A 62 1.67 4.02 11.18
C PHE A 62 2.42 3.11 12.16
N ILE A 63 3.37 3.64 12.93
CA ILE A 63 4.12 2.86 13.94
C ILE A 63 3.16 2.24 14.97
N GLN A 64 2.16 3.00 15.42
CA GLN A 64 1.17 2.49 16.37
C GLN A 64 0.34 1.34 15.79
N LEU A 65 -0.11 1.45 14.54
CA LEU A 65 -0.80 0.36 13.86
C LEU A 65 0.14 -0.84 13.66
N TYR A 66 1.38 -0.60 13.24
CA TYR A 66 2.35 -1.64 12.92
C TYR A 66 2.67 -2.52 14.14
N ALA A 67 2.76 -1.92 15.33
CA ALA A 67 2.97 -2.64 16.57
C ALA A 67 1.83 -3.61 16.94
N VAL A 68 0.61 -3.36 16.46
CA VAL A 68 -0.59 -4.17 16.76
C VAL A 68 -0.89 -5.15 15.64
N ASN A 69 -0.84 -4.69 14.39
CA ASN A 69 -1.11 -5.47 13.19
C ASN A 69 -0.27 -4.94 12.02
N PRO A 70 0.91 -5.51 11.77
CA PRO A 70 1.83 -5.00 10.75
C PRO A 70 1.29 -5.18 9.32
N VAL A 71 0.51 -6.24 9.05
CA VAL A 71 -0.09 -6.47 7.73
C VAL A 71 -1.09 -5.36 7.39
N GLU A 72 -1.97 -5.04 8.34
CA GLU A 72 -2.95 -3.94 8.17
C GLU A 72 -2.23 -2.59 8.07
N ALA A 73 -1.23 -2.36 8.92
CA ALA A 73 -0.46 -1.12 8.92
C ALA A 73 0.20 -0.87 7.58
N LEU A 74 0.89 -1.88 7.04
CA LEU A 74 1.54 -1.81 5.72
C LEU A 74 0.51 -1.63 4.61
N SER A 75 -0.62 -2.36 4.67
CA SER A 75 -1.68 -2.24 3.67
C SER A 75 -2.22 -0.80 3.60
N MET A 76 -2.46 -0.18 4.76
CA MET A 76 -2.91 1.20 4.86
C MET A 76 -1.83 2.22 4.48
N TYR A 77 -0.57 1.95 4.79
CA TYR A 77 0.53 2.88 4.55
C TYR A 77 0.98 2.91 3.07
N PHE A 78 0.94 1.76 2.40
CA PHE A 78 1.25 1.62 0.98
C PHE A 78 0.02 1.77 0.08
N LEU A 79 -1.19 1.78 0.66
CA LEU A 79 -2.46 1.71 -0.06
C LEU A 79 -2.49 0.55 -1.07
N GLN A 80 -2.09 -0.62 -0.59
CA GLN A 80 -2.03 -1.88 -1.35
C GLN A 80 -2.62 -3.00 -0.52
N SER A 81 -3.22 -3.99 -1.18
CA SER A 81 -3.63 -5.21 -0.49
C SER A 81 -2.40 -6.05 -0.20
N ILE A 82 -1.91 -6.01 1.05
CA ILE A 82 -0.76 -6.80 1.48
C ILE A 82 -1.28 -7.99 2.27
N ASP A 83 -0.86 -9.19 1.86
CA ASP A 83 -1.19 -10.40 2.59
C ASP A 83 -0.08 -10.81 3.56
N ILE A 84 -0.35 -11.87 4.33
CA ILE A 84 0.58 -12.37 5.34
C ILE A 84 1.88 -12.93 4.72
N ILE A 85 1.84 -13.40 3.47
CA ILE A 85 3.02 -13.98 2.80
C ILE A 85 3.98 -12.84 2.45
N ALA A 86 3.47 -11.79 1.80
CA ALA A 86 4.26 -10.60 1.48
C ALA A 86 4.82 -9.91 2.74
N TYR A 87 4.08 -9.94 3.86
CA TYR A 87 4.62 -9.46 5.13
C TYR A 87 5.79 -10.32 5.65
N TRP A 88 5.75 -11.64 5.50
CA TRP A 88 6.88 -12.48 5.91
C TRP A 88 8.11 -12.25 5.04
N GLU A 89 7.94 -12.08 3.72
CA GLU A 89 9.04 -11.68 2.81
C GLU A 89 9.68 -10.37 3.27
N TRP A 90 8.84 -9.35 3.55
CA TRP A 90 9.31 -8.09 4.12
C TRP A 90 10.08 -8.28 5.43
N ARG A 91 9.58 -9.09 6.36
CA ARG A 91 10.25 -9.33 7.63
C ARG A 91 11.57 -10.07 7.46
N ASP A 92 11.62 -11.04 6.55
CA ASP A 92 12.82 -11.84 6.28
C ASP A 92 13.90 -11.02 5.56
N ALA A 93 13.50 -10.00 4.80
CA ALA A 93 14.35 -8.94 4.26
C ALA A 93 14.81 -7.89 5.31
N GLU A 94 14.70 -8.21 6.61
CA GLU A 94 14.95 -7.27 7.72
C GLU A 94 14.12 -5.97 7.64
N GLY A 95 12.91 -6.06 7.10
CA GLY A 95 11.99 -4.95 6.97
C GLY A 95 11.40 -4.50 8.31
N THR A 96 11.40 -3.19 8.56
CA THR A 96 10.88 -2.57 9.79
C THR A 96 9.96 -1.39 9.49
N ALA A 97 9.15 -0.97 10.47
CA ALA A 97 8.33 0.23 10.31
C ALA A 97 9.19 1.45 9.95
N GLU A 98 10.38 1.57 10.52
CA GLU A 98 11.33 2.65 10.25
C GLU A 98 11.83 2.63 8.80
N LYS A 99 12.19 1.45 8.26
CA LYS A 99 12.56 1.31 6.84
C LYS A 99 11.40 1.69 5.93
N ALA A 100 10.19 1.22 6.21
CA ALA A 100 9.01 1.58 5.43
C ALA A 100 8.76 3.09 5.41
N ILE A 101 8.91 3.77 6.57
CA ILE A 101 8.83 5.23 6.65
C ILE A 101 9.93 5.89 5.83
N GLN A 102 11.18 5.44 5.98
CA GLN A 102 12.31 5.99 5.24
C GLN A 102 12.07 5.90 3.73
N TYR A 103 11.72 4.70 3.23
CA TYR A 103 11.48 4.47 1.81
C TYR A 103 10.35 5.33 1.27
N LYS A 104 9.24 5.49 2.02
CA LYS A 104 8.12 6.35 1.60
C LYS A 104 8.42 7.84 1.68
N ARG A 105 9.35 8.28 2.53
CA ARG A 105 9.83 9.67 2.52
C ARG A 105 10.71 9.97 1.31
N GLU A 106 11.51 9.01 0.88
CA GLU A 106 12.37 9.14 -0.29
C GLU A 106 11.57 9.02 -1.59
N GLU A 107 10.69 8.03 -1.67
CA GLU A 107 9.82 7.78 -2.81
C GLU A 107 8.38 7.46 -2.35
N PRO A 108 7.50 8.48 -2.25
CA PRO A 108 6.13 8.31 -1.76
C PRO A 108 5.30 7.32 -2.56
N LEU A 109 5.62 7.13 -3.84
CA LEU A 109 4.90 6.21 -4.73
C LEU A 109 5.50 4.79 -4.75
N MET A 110 6.55 4.53 -3.96
CA MET A 110 7.20 3.22 -3.92
C MET A 110 6.16 2.11 -3.62
N PRO A 111 6.05 1.10 -4.50
CA PRO A 111 5.25 -0.08 -4.26
C PRO A 111 5.84 -0.97 -3.16
N PHE A 112 5.00 -1.77 -2.50
CA PHE A 112 5.47 -2.60 -1.40
C PHE A 112 6.48 -3.66 -1.85
N ILE A 113 6.32 -4.22 -3.05
CA ILE A 113 7.29 -5.18 -3.61
C ILE A 113 8.69 -4.56 -3.78
N GLN A 114 8.76 -3.31 -4.26
CA GLN A 114 10.05 -2.61 -4.39
C GLN A 114 10.66 -2.27 -3.03
N ALA A 115 9.83 -2.03 -2.01
CA ALA A 115 10.32 -1.87 -0.64
C ALA A 115 10.97 -3.15 -0.13
N ILE A 116 10.38 -4.32 -0.42
CA ILE A 116 10.97 -5.64 -0.08
C ILE A 116 12.30 -5.81 -0.81
N GLU A 117 12.32 -5.68 -2.13
CA GLU A 117 13.53 -5.83 -2.96
C GLU A 117 14.67 -4.95 -2.44
N ARG A 118 14.37 -3.68 -2.13
CA ARG A 118 15.34 -2.76 -1.56
C ARG A 118 15.84 -3.19 -0.18
N ALA A 119 14.97 -3.69 0.68
CA ALA A 119 15.38 -4.16 2.00
C ALA A 119 16.26 -5.42 1.92
N GLU A 120 16.01 -6.30 0.94
CA GLU A 120 16.86 -7.46 0.64
C GLU A 120 18.25 -7.02 0.18
N ASP A 121 18.33 -6.07 -0.76
CA ASP A 121 19.60 -5.51 -1.23
C ASP A 121 20.41 -4.89 -0.07
N GLU A 122 19.76 -4.08 0.76
CA GLU A 122 20.39 -3.46 1.94
C GLU A 122 20.88 -4.51 2.95
N ALA A 123 20.14 -5.60 3.16
CA ALA A 123 20.55 -6.69 4.04
C ALA A 123 21.75 -7.47 3.48
N MET A 124 21.80 -7.71 2.16
CA MET A 124 22.93 -8.38 1.51
C MET A 124 24.21 -7.54 1.55
N ASP A 125 24.11 -6.22 1.38
CA ASP A 125 25.25 -5.31 1.47
C ASP A 125 25.87 -5.31 2.89
N ILE A 126 25.04 -5.44 3.93
CA ILE A 126 25.50 -5.59 5.32
C ILE A 126 26.27 -6.91 5.50
N VAL A 127 25.81 -7.99 4.87
CA VAL A 127 26.45 -9.32 4.97
C VAL A 127 27.77 -9.40 4.17
N SER A 128 27.88 -8.68 3.06
CA SER A 128 29.08 -8.71 2.19
C SER A 128 30.21 -7.76 2.63
N GLY A 129 30.02 -6.96 3.68
CA GLY A 129 30.99 -5.98 4.18
C GLY A 129 32.18 -6.55 4.99
N TYR A 130 32.75 -7.69 4.59
CA TYR A 130 33.96 -8.31 5.18
C TYR A 130 35.21 -8.11 4.31
#